data_AF-A0A9N9GFT2-F1
#
_entry.id   AF-A0A9N9GFT2-F1
#
_cell.length_a   1.000
_cell.length_b   1.000
_cell.length_c   1.000
_cell.angle_alpha   90.00
_cell.angle_beta   90.00
_cell.angle_gamma   90.00
#
_symmetry.space_group_name_H-M   'P 1'
#
loop_
_entity.id
_entity.type
_entity.pdbx_description
1 polymer ?
#
loop_
_entity_poly.entity_id
_entity_poly.type
_entity_poly.pdbx_seq_one_letter_code
_entity_poly.pdbx_strand_id
1 'polypeptide(L)'
;MAQPKGPLAHMARQTWTKFTKNAKASRRVVPRDRWTHPKDRIPHWKILVGDRVKVISGASKGQIGIVREVDKQNNRIILDNVNLGKKTASYIQAEDTPEDSKNIGSWWMQTYEKPIHVTNVLLVHPEDANDDTKKASEKRAVRVHWRRIEDLSIGKGEFRWRRYIAGTDIQVPIPKLKDPKKEIREDTPWDTSPELTLEHTFKPSFDSPLPLGVIDELRNPHKKWRYLHRDFV
;
A
#
# COMPACT_ATOMS: atom_id res chain seq x y z
N MET A 1 -19.63 -17.99 -5.88
CA MET A 1 -20.52 -16.98 -5.24
C MET A 1 -19.83 -15.63 -5.26
N ALA A 2 -20.43 -14.64 -5.93
CA ALA A 2 -19.86 -13.31 -6.09
C ALA A 2 -19.89 -12.53 -4.76
N GLN A 3 -18.75 -11.98 -4.36
CA GLN A 3 -18.63 -11.13 -3.17
C GLN A 3 -19.30 -9.77 -3.44
N PRO A 4 -20.05 -9.20 -2.49
CA PRO A 4 -20.65 -7.89 -2.67
C PRO A 4 -19.54 -6.82 -2.74
N LYS A 5 -19.43 -6.12 -3.87
CA LYS A 5 -18.56 -4.95 -4.02
C LYS A 5 -19.36 -3.69 -3.70
N GLY A 6 -18.79 -2.79 -2.89
CA GLY A 6 -19.37 -1.49 -2.58
C GLY A 6 -19.35 -1.13 -1.09
N PRO A 7 -19.92 0.02 -0.71
CA PRO A 7 -19.91 0.53 0.66
C PRO A 7 -20.63 -0.38 1.64
N LEU A 8 -21.41 -1.38 1.19
CA LEU A 8 -22.10 -2.40 2.01
C LEU A 8 -21.29 -3.69 2.24
N ALA A 9 -20.08 -3.81 1.68
CA ALA A 9 -19.20 -4.96 1.91
C ALA A 9 -18.84 -5.16 3.41
N HIS A 10 -18.99 -4.12 4.23
CA HIS A 10 -18.79 -4.18 5.68
C HIS A 10 -19.93 -4.89 6.44
N MET A 11 -21.12 -5.02 5.86
CA MET A 11 -22.26 -5.74 6.46
C MET A 11 -22.18 -7.26 6.27
N ALA A 12 -21.40 -7.74 5.28
CA ALA A 12 -21.23 -9.16 5.01
C ALA A 12 -20.31 -9.90 6.00
N ARG A 13 -20.02 -9.33 7.19
CA ARG A 13 -19.06 -9.91 8.15
C ARG A 13 -19.71 -10.33 9.47
N GLN A 14 -19.31 -11.54 9.89
CA GLN A 14 -19.45 -12.20 11.20
C GLN A 14 -20.74 -12.97 11.54
N THR A 15 -21.88 -12.67 10.93
CA THR A 15 -23.08 -13.53 11.14
C THR A 15 -22.98 -14.81 10.31
N TRP A 16 -22.61 -14.71 9.02
CA TRP A 16 -22.58 -15.87 8.12
C TRP A 16 -21.32 -16.75 8.22
N THR A 17 -20.19 -16.22 8.69
CA THR A 17 -18.96 -17.01 8.88
C THR A 17 -19.03 -17.98 10.06
N LYS A 18 -20.06 -17.87 10.91
CA LYS A 18 -20.40 -18.87 11.94
C LYS A 18 -21.17 -20.06 11.37
N PHE A 19 -21.80 -19.91 10.20
CA PHE A 19 -22.68 -20.92 9.59
C PHE A 19 -22.05 -21.67 8.41
N THR A 20 -20.92 -21.20 7.85
CA THR A 20 -20.20 -21.94 6.82
C THR A 20 -19.21 -22.92 7.45
N LYS A 21 -19.43 -24.22 7.27
CA LYS A 21 -18.49 -25.30 7.60
C LYS A 21 -17.28 -25.32 6.66
N ASN A 22 -16.58 -24.19 6.52
CA ASN A 22 -15.30 -24.19 5.81
C ASN A 22 -14.23 -24.68 6.77
N ALA A 23 -13.48 -25.71 6.36
CA ALA A 23 -12.26 -26.13 7.04
C ALA A 23 -11.36 -24.90 7.18
N LYS A 24 -11.34 -24.30 8.38
CA LYS A 24 -10.54 -23.11 8.62
C LYS A 24 -9.09 -23.56 8.50
N ALA A 25 -8.36 -22.98 7.54
CA ALA A 25 -6.92 -23.13 7.46
C ALA A 25 -6.34 -22.92 8.87
N SER A 26 -5.42 -23.79 9.26
CA SER A 26 -4.80 -23.74 10.58
C SER A 26 -4.32 -22.32 10.86
N ARG A 27 -4.51 -21.85 12.10
CA ARG A 27 -3.97 -20.54 12.54
C ARG A 27 -2.45 -20.45 12.45
N ARG A 28 -1.78 -21.60 12.24
CA ARG A 28 -0.36 -21.70 11.93
C ARG A 28 -0.04 -21.16 10.52
N VAL A 29 -0.97 -21.33 9.58
CA VAL A 29 -0.84 -20.94 8.16
C VAL A 29 -1.38 -19.53 7.93
N VAL A 30 -2.55 -19.23 8.49
CA VAL A 30 -3.20 -17.92 8.33
C VAL A 30 -3.42 -17.30 9.71
N PRO A 31 -2.65 -16.26 10.09
CA PRO A 31 -2.90 -15.57 11.34
C PRO A 31 -4.28 -14.91 11.30
N ARG A 32 -4.90 -14.72 12.47
CA ARG A 32 -6.16 -13.96 12.53
C ARG A 32 -5.88 -12.53 12.06
N ASP A 33 -6.53 -12.16 10.96
CA ASP A 33 -6.57 -10.78 10.52
C ASP A 33 -7.16 -9.91 11.64
N ARG A 34 -6.42 -8.88 12.05
CA ARG A 34 -6.90 -7.91 13.05
C ARG A 34 -7.51 -6.75 12.31
N TRP A 35 -8.76 -6.94 11.87
CA TRP A 35 -9.48 -5.95 11.12
C TRP A 35 -9.46 -4.58 11.80
N THR A 36 -9.05 -3.56 11.05
CA THR A 36 -9.23 -2.16 11.44
C THR A 36 -10.39 -1.55 10.67
N HIS A 37 -11.20 -0.76 11.38
CA HIS A 37 -12.32 -0.05 10.78
C HIS A 37 -11.79 0.94 9.72
N PRO A 38 -12.43 1.10 8.55
CA PRO A 38 -11.96 2.01 7.50
C PRO A 38 -11.69 3.45 7.96
N LYS A 39 -12.44 3.93 8.97
CA LYS A 39 -12.22 5.25 9.61
C LYS A 39 -10.93 5.33 10.44
N ASP A 40 -10.46 4.21 10.98
CA ASP A 40 -9.26 4.13 11.82
C ASP A 40 -8.00 3.83 11.00
N ARG A 41 -8.16 3.57 9.69
CA ARG A 41 -7.03 3.42 8.78
C ARG A 41 -6.33 4.75 8.60
N ILE A 42 -5.01 4.71 8.59
CA ILE A 42 -4.22 5.93 8.38
C ILE A 42 -4.40 6.37 6.91
N PRO A 43 -4.95 7.56 6.64
CA PRO A 43 -5.18 8.02 5.27
C PRO A 43 -3.85 8.39 4.59
N HIS A 44 -3.00 9.11 5.32
CA HIS A 44 -1.72 9.62 4.84
C HIS A 44 -0.58 8.94 5.60
N TRP A 45 -0.10 7.84 5.04
CA TRP A 45 1.02 7.10 5.61
C TRP A 45 2.30 7.94 5.57
N LYS A 46 3.05 7.92 6.66
CA LYS A 46 4.33 8.63 6.78
C LYS A 46 5.53 7.72 6.54
N ILE A 47 5.33 6.41 6.63
CA ILE A 47 6.34 5.37 6.45
C ILE A 47 5.99 4.60 5.18
N LEU A 48 6.97 4.37 4.33
CA LEU A 48 6.87 3.73 3.02
C LEU A 48 7.79 2.50 2.98
N VAL A 49 7.56 1.64 1.98
CA VAL A 49 8.43 0.48 1.73
C VAL A 49 9.82 0.97 1.33
N GLY A 50 10.86 0.34 1.88
CA GLY A 50 12.27 0.74 1.70
C GLY A 50 12.78 1.77 2.71
N ASP A 51 11.94 2.31 3.60
CA ASP A 51 12.42 3.20 4.67
C ASP A 51 13.22 2.45 5.74
N ARG A 52 14.26 3.09 6.27
CA ARG A 52 14.95 2.63 7.49
C ARG A 52 14.22 3.16 8.72
N VAL A 53 13.82 2.25 9.61
CA VAL A 53 13.02 2.59 10.79
C VAL A 53 13.53 1.92 12.06
N LYS A 54 13.34 2.59 13.19
CA LYS A 54 13.72 2.12 14.53
C LYS A 54 12.48 1.77 15.34
N VAL A 55 12.51 0.61 15.98
CA VAL A 55 11.43 0.14 16.86
C VAL A 55 11.57 0.81 18.24
N ILE A 56 10.51 1.47 18.71
CA ILE A 56 10.50 2.20 20.00
C ILE A 56 9.98 1.33 21.13
N SER A 57 9.01 0.45 20.86
CA SER A 57 8.29 -0.31 21.87
C SER A 57 8.01 -1.75 21.42
N GLY A 58 7.84 -2.64 22.40
CA GLY A 58 7.66 -4.08 22.19
C GLY A 58 8.95 -4.89 22.37
N ALA A 59 8.90 -6.17 21.99
CA ALA A 59 9.98 -7.13 22.21
C ALA A 59 11.28 -6.77 21.46
N SER A 60 11.15 -6.18 20.26
CA SER A 60 12.27 -5.78 19.41
C SER A 60 12.69 -4.32 19.59
N LYS A 61 12.45 -3.72 20.76
CA LYS A 61 12.81 -2.33 21.03
C LYS A 61 14.29 -2.05 20.77
N GLY A 62 14.58 -0.94 20.10
CA GLY A 62 15.94 -0.48 19.78
C GLY A 62 16.52 -1.08 18.50
N GLN A 63 15.91 -2.14 17.94
CA GLN A 63 16.31 -2.70 16.65
C GLN A 63 15.93 -1.76 15.51
N ILE A 64 16.73 -1.78 14.45
CA ILE A 64 16.52 -1.02 13.22
C ILE A 64 16.36 -2.02 12.09
N GLY A 65 15.38 -1.76 11.23
CA GLY A 65 15.12 -2.59 10.05
C GLY A 65 14.68 -1.74 8.87
N ILE A 66 14.72 -2.35 7.69
CA ILE A 66 14.17 -1.79 6.46
C ILE A 66 12.72 -2.25 6.35
N VAL A 67 11.81 -1.36 5.94
CA VAL A 67 10.41 -1.72 5.73
C VAL A 67 10.27 -2.55 4.46
N ARG A 68 9.94 -3.83 4.62
CA ARG A 68 9.70 -4.78 3.53
C ARG A 68 8.32 -4.58 2.90
N GLU A 69 7.31 -4.49 3.76
CA GLU A 69 5.91 -4.39 3.35
C GLU A 69 5.14 -3.50 4.33
N VAL A 70 4.18 -2.75 3.78
CA VAL A 70 3.26 -1.91 4.55
C VAL A 70 1.84 -2.42 4.36
N ASP A 71 1.28 -3.01 5.42
CA ASP A 71 -0.13 -3.41 5.47
C ASP A 71 -0.99 -2.21 5.88
N LYS A 72 -1.49 -1.52 4.85
CA LYS A 72 -2.39 -0.36 4.99
C LYS A 72 -3.78 -0.73 5.53
N GLN A 73 -4.18 -2.00 5.45
CA GLN A 73 -5.50 -2.43 5.92
C GLN A 73 -5.52 -2.62 7.43
N ASN A 74 -4.38 -2.95 8.04
CA ASN A 74 -4.29 -3.20 9.48
C ASN A 74 -3.37 -2.23 10.24
N ASN A 75 -2.89 -1.17 9.59
CA ASN A 75 -1.96 -0.20 10.16
C ASN A 75 -0.65 -0.84 10.68
N ARG A 76 -0.14 -1.82 9.94
CA ARG A 76 1.04 -2.61 10.31
C ARG A 76 2.11 -2.55 9.25
N ILE A 77 3.33 -2.82 9.67
CA ILE A 77 4.51 -2.90 8.82
C ILE A 77 5.29 -4.16 9.13
N ILE A 78 5.91 -4.73 8.11
CA ILE A 78 6.83 -5.86 8.22
C ILE A 78 8.23 -5.32 7.96
N LEU A 79 9.16 -5.61 8.88
CA LEU A 79 10.54 -5.14 8.81
C LEU A 79 11.45 -6.33 8.49
N ASP A 80 12.45 -6.11 7.64
CA ASP A 80 13.43 -7.14 7.31
C ASP A 80 14.26 -7.53 8.53
N ASN A 81 14.33 -8.83 8.82
CA ASN A 81 15.11 -9.44 9.90
C ASN A 81 14.85 -8.88 11.32
N VAL A 82 13.71 -8.22 11.55
CA VAL A 82 13.33 -7.64 12.85
C VAL A 82 12.02 -8.26 13.34
N ASN A 83 11.87 -8.40 14.65
CA ASN A 83 10.69 -9.00 15.29
C ASN A 83 10.40 -10.41 14.78
N LEU A 84 11.43 -11.26 14.82
CA LEU A 84 11.37 -12.63 14.32
C LEU A 84 10.43 -13.51 15.15
N GLY A 85 9.67 -14.34 14.45
CA GLY A 85 8.83 -15.39 15.00
C GLY A 85 9.24 -16.73 14.43
N LYS A 86 9.00 -17.80 15.19
CA LYS A 86 9.07 -19.17 14.67
C LYS A 86 7.65 -19.65 14.37
N LYS A 87 7.43 -20.18 13.18
CA LYS A 87 6.20 -20.90 12.80
C LYS A 87 6.58 -22.29 12.33
N THR A 88 5.72 -23.26 12.60
CA THR A 88 5.84 -24.55 11.93
C THR A 88 5.41 -24.37 10.47
N ALA A 89 6.26 -24.76 9.52
CA ALA A 89 5.94 -24.78 8.10
C ALA A 89 4.70 -25.66 7.86
N SER A 90 3.76 -25.18 7.06
CA SER A 90 2.73 -26.05 6.51
C SER A 90 3.33 -26.97 5.46
N TYR A 91 2.68 -28.11 5.20
CA TYR A 91 3.08 -29.05 4.15
C TYR A 91 3.39 -28.37 2.81
N ILE A 92 2.52 -27.45 2.36
CA ILE A 92 2.70 -26.66 1.12
C ILE A 92 3.99 -25.82 1.15
N GLN A 93 4.32 -25.20 2.29
CA GLN A 93 5.53 -24.38 2.43
C GLN A 93 6.79 -25.23 2.60
N ALA A 94 6.62 -26.50 2.99
CA ALA A 94 7.70 -27.46 3.10
C ALA A 94 8.14 -27.95 1.71
N GLU A 95 7.34 -27.86 0.66
CA GLU A 95 7.80 -28.23 -0.68
C GLU A 95 8.77 -27.18 -1.25
N ASP A 96 8.49 -25.89 -1.03
CA ASP A 96 9.29 -24.75 -1.53
C ASP A 96 10.61 -24.50 -0.79
N THR A 97 10.85 -25.21 0.32
CA THR A 97 12.01 -24.92 1.16
C THR A 97 13.25 -25.69 0.63
N PRO A 98 14.43 -25.05 0.49
CA PRO A 98 15.62 -25.65 -0.14
C PRO A 98 16.01 -26.99 0.48
N GLU A 99 16.40 -27.97 -0.35
CA GLU A 99 16.74 -29.33 0.10
C GLU A 99 17.84 -29.36 1.15
N ASP A 100 18.83 -28.45 1.06
CA ASP A 100 19.91 -28.32 2.03
C ASP A 100 19.42 -28.08 3.47
N SER A 101 18.27 -27.42 3.62
CA SER A 101 17.67 -27.14 4.92
C SER A 101 16.84 -28.31 5.48
N LYS A 102 16.48 -29.32 4.65
CA LYS A 102 15.80 -30.55 5.09
C LYS A 102 16.73 -31.43 5.95
N ASN A 103 18.03 -31.36 5.68
CA ASN A 103 19.06 -32.19 6.32
C ASN A 103 19.53 -31.64 7.68
N ILE A 104 19.18 -30.40 8.01
CA ILE A 104 19.43 -29.78 9.31
C ILE A 104 18.18 -29.98 10.17
N GLY A 105 18.33 -30.68 11.30
CA GLY A 105 17.23 -30.87 12.24
C GLY A 105 16.53 -29.54 12.56
N SER A 106 15.19 -29.55 12.64
CA SER A 106 14.31 -28.35 12.75
C SER A 106 13.85 -27.71 11.41
N TRP A 107 14.04 -28.38 10.27
CA TRP A 107 13.41 -28.08 8.97
C TRP A 107 11.94 -27.58 9.04
N TRP A 108 11.13 -28.22 9.89
CA TRP A 108 9.71 -27.89 10.01
C TRP A 108 9.45 -26.56 10.70
N MET A 109 10.46 -25.88 11.26
CA MET A 109 10.33 -24.65 12.02
C MET A 109 10.96 -23.48 11.25
N GLN A 110 10.13 -22.73 10.52
CA GLN A 110 10.56 -21.58 9.76
C GLN A 110 10.55 -20.31 10.61
N THR A 111 11.59 -19.49 10.44
CA THR A 111 11.62 -18.14 11.00
C THR A 111 10.95 -17.17 10.02
N TYR A 112 10.13 -16.26 10.51
CA TYR A 112 9.47 -15.23 9.71
C TYR A 112 9.39 -13.92 10.47
N GLU A 113 9.30 -12.80 9.77
CA GLU A 113 9.17 -11.48 10.39
C GLU A 113 7.72 -11.23 10.81
N LYS A 114 7.50 -10.88 12.09
CA LYS A 114 6.15 -10.58 12.58
C LYS A 114 5.81 -9.11 12.31
N PRO A 115 4.56 -8.82 11.90
CA PRO A 115 4.13 -7.45 11.66
C PRO A 115 4.11 -6.64 12.96
N ILE A 116 4.57 -5.39 12.88
CA ILE A 116 4.61 -4.41 13.96
C ILE A 116 3.58 -3.32 13.67
N HIS A 117 2.86 -2.84 14.69
CA HIS A 117 1.95 -1.71 14.52
C HIS A 117 2.75 -0.42 14.28
N VAL A 118 2.29 0.42 13.35
CA VAL A 118 3.01 1.63 12.91
C VAL A 118 3.35 2.61 14.05
N THR A 119 2.53 2.68 15.11
CA THR A 119 2.80 3.52 16.30
C THR A 119 4.07 3.12 17.06
N ASN A 120 4.51 1.87 16.96
CA ASN A 120 5.66 1.36 17.71
C ASN A 120 6.99 1.61 17.00
N VAL A 121 6.97 2.36 15.89
CA VAL A 121 8.10 2.53 14.99
C VAL A 121 8.22 3.99 14.57
N LEU A 122 9.46 4.47 14.43
CA LEU A 122 9.78 5.79 13.90
C LEU A 122 10.84 5.70 12.80
N LEU A 123 10.88 6.72 11.95
CA LEU A 123 11.93 6.84 10.94
C LEU A 123 13.27 7.16 11.60
N VAL A 124 14.34 6.65 11.02
CA VAL A 124 15.71 7.04 11.40
C VAL A 124 16.03 8.40 10.76
N HIS A 125 16.80 9.24 11.45
CA HIS A 125 17.29 10.51 10.90
C HIS A 125 18.06 10.28 9.59
N PRO A 126 17.88 11.10 8.52
CA PRO A 126 18.49 10.85 7.22
C PRO A 126 20.02 10.75 7.25
N GLU A 127 20.70 11.54 8.09
CA GLU A 127 22.15 11.43 8.29
C GLU A 127 22.56 10.07 8.86
N ASP A 128 21.87 9.64 9.92
CA ASP A 128 22.16 8.36 10.60
C ASP A 128 21.69 7.16 9.75
N ALA A 129 20.75 7.40 8.83
CA ALA A 129 20.27 6.40 7.89
C ALA A 129 21.31 6.07 6.82
N ASN A 130 22.19 7.00 6.46
CA ASN A 130 23.27 6.75 5.48
C ASN A 130 24.57 6.29 6.15
N ASP A 131 24.72 6.53 7.45
CA ASP A 131 25.91 6.17 8.20
C ASP A 131 25.79 4.77 8.82
N ASP A 132 26.53 3.81 8.28
CA ASP A 132 26.56 2.42 8.78
C ASP A 132 27.58 2.22 9.92
N THR A 133 28.40 3.23 10.25
CA THR A 133 29.38 3.13 11.35
C THR A 133 28.71 3.20 12.73
N LYS A 134 27.62 3.95 12.84
CA LYS A 134 26.87 4.13 14.09
C LYS A 134 26.10 2.87 14.48
N LYS A 135 26.21 2.49 15.74
CA LYS A 135 25.42 1.39 16.31
C LYS A 135 23.94 1.74 16.28
N ALA A 136 23.08 0.72 16.19
CA ALA A 136 21.63 0.91 16.14
C ALA A 136 21.07 1.69 17.36
N SER A 137 21.70 1.54 18.52
CA SER A 137 21.36 2.28 19.75
C SER A 137 21.51 3.80 19.58
N GLU A 138 22.55 4.24 18.88
CA GLU A 138 22.94 5.65 18.73
C GLU A 138 22.13 6.37 17.65
N LYS A 139 21.61 5.65 16.64
CA LYS A 139 20.82 6.25 15.57
C LYS A 139 19.54 6.90 16.11
N ARG A 140 19.30 8.16 15.72
CA ARG A 140 18.19 8.98 16.20
C ARG A 140 16.88 8.56 15.54
N ALA A 141 15.84 8.36 16.36
CA ALA A 141 14.47 8.10 15.91
C ALA A 141 13.69 9.42 15.84
N VAL A 142 13.00 9.66 14.72
CA VAL A 142 12.45 10.96 14.39
C VAL A 142 10.98 10.89 14.02
N ARG A 143 10.19 11.87 14.49
CA ARG A 143 8.81 12.08 14.07
C ARG A 143 8.77 12.94 12.83
N VAL A 144 7.99 12.54 11.83
CA VAL A 144 7.86 13.28 10.58
C VAL A 144 6.43 13.79 10.37
N HIS A 145 6.30 14.80 9.51
CA HIS A 145 5.04 15.31 9.00
C HIS A 145 5.14 15.54 7.49
N TRP A 146 3.99 15.59 6.82
CA TRP A 146 3.91 15.93 5.41
C TRP A 146 3.86 17.45 5.27
N ARG A 147 4.66 17.98 4.35
CA ARG A 147 4.65 19.39 3.94
C ARG A 147 4.41 19.45 2.44
N ARG A 148 3.53 20.34 2.01
CA ARG A 148 3.27 20.63 0.60
C ARG A 148 4.26 21.69 0.15
N ILE A 149 5.01 21.41 -0.91
CA ILE A 149 6.05 22.29 -1.45
C ILE A 149 5.78 22.51 -2.93
N GLU A 150 6.01 23.73 -3.40
CA GLU A 150 6.01 24.05 -4.82
C GLU A 150 7.33 23.60 -5.45
N ASP A 151 7.28 22.63 -6.36
CA ASP A 151 8.47 22.13 -7.06
C ASP A 151 8.69 23.02 -8.30
N LEU A 152 9.57 24.01 -8.18
CA LEU A 152 9.92 24.94 -9.27
C LEU A 152 10.55 24.24 -10.51
N SER A 153 10.96 22.97 -10.38
CA SER A 153 11.64 22.21 -11.43
C SER A 153 10.74 21.59 -12.50
N ILE A 154 9.43 21.50 -12.26
CA ILE A 154 8.48 20.85 -13.20
C ILE A 154 7.61 21.90 -13.90
N GLY A 155 7.46 23.07 -13.30
CA GLY A 155 6.67 24.19 -13.80
C GLY A 155 6.10 25.02 -12.66
N LYS A 156 5.65 26.25 -12.94
CA LYS A 156 4.97 27.08 -11.94
C LYS A 156 3.64 26.44 -11.54
N GLY A 157 3.36 26.35 -10.23
CA GLY A 157 2.07 25.87 -9.72
C GLY A 157 1.96 24.35 -9.48
N GLU A 158 3.01 23.56 -9.74
CA GLU A 158 3.00 22.14 -9.36
C GLU A 158 3.50 21.94 -7.93
N PHE A 159 2.70 21.22 -7.14
CA PHE A 159 3.01 20.94 -5.75
C PHE A 159 3.35 19.46 -5.53
N ARG A 160 4.38 19.21 -4.73
CA ARG A 160 4.72 17.88 -4.26
C ARG A 160 4.66 17.77 -2.75
N TRP A 161 4.22 16.61 -2.29
CA TRP A 161 4.26 16.26 -0.89
C TRP A 161 5.63 15.70 -0.54
N ARG A 162 6.26 16.29 0.48
CA ARG A 162 7.56 15.87 1.02
C ARG A 162 7.43 15.64 2.52
N ARG A 163 8.28 14.77 3.06
CA ARG A 163 8.32 14.47 4.49
C ARG A 163 9.38 15.33 5.15
N TYR A 164 9.02 15.98 6.25
CA TYR A 164 9.93 16.79 7.06
C TYR A 164 9.96 16.28 8.49
N ILE A 165 11.11 16.38 9.11
CA ILE A 165 11.28 16.14 10.53
C ILE A 165 10.47 17.20 11.31
N ALA A 166 9.67 16.77 12.27
CA ALA A 166 8.85 17.69 13.07
C ALA A 166 9.73 18.69 13.83
N GLY A 167 9.42 19.98 13.72
CA GLY A 167 10.16 21.07 14.37
C GLY A 167 11.45 21.49 13.66
N THR A 168 11.78 20.90 12.50
CA THR A 168 12.94 21.31 11.69
C THR A 168 12.58 21.39 10.21
N ASP A 169 13.44 22.01 9.42
CA ASP A 169 13.31 22.08 7.96
C ASP A 169 14.15 21.03 7.22
N ILE A 170 14.51 19.95 7.93
CA ILE A 170 15.25 18.83 7.35
C ILE A 170 14.26 17.90 6.63
N GLN A 171 14.48 17.71 5.33
CA GLN A 171 13.70 16.81 4.50
C GLN A 171 14.16 15.35 4.69
N VAL A 172 13.20 14.44 4.85
CA VAL A 172 13.45 12.99 4.81
C VAL A 172 13.20 12.49 3.38
N PRO A 173 14.21 11.90 2.71
CA PRO A 173 14.05 11.42 1.34
C PRO A 173 13.01 10.29 1.27
N ILE A 174 12.31 10.22 0.14
CA ILE A 174 11.38 9.12 -0.16
C ILE A 174 12.20 8.01 -0.84
N PRO A 175 12.16 6.76 -0.35
CA PRO A 175 12.89 5.66 -0.98
C PRO A 175 12.35 5.42 -2.38
N LYS A 176 13.25 5.14 -3.33
CA LYS A 176 12.86 4.72 -4.67
C LYS A 176 12.33 3.30 -4.56
N LEU A 177 11.03 3.12 -4.79
CA LEU A 177 10.44 1.80 -4.88
C LEU A 177 10.94 1.12 -6.16
N LYS A 178 11.29 -0.16 -6.07
CA LYS A 178 11.36 -1.00 -7.27
C LYS A 178 9.92 -1.22 -7.70
N ASP A 179 9.50 -0.59 -8.78
CA ASP A 179 8.16 -0.74 -9.31
C ASP A 179 8.02 -2.13 -9.94
N PRO A 180 7.25 -3.08 -9.38
CA PRO A 180 7.11 -4.41 -9.96
C PRO A 180 6.40 -4.39 -11.33
N LYS A 181 5.72 -3.28 -11.67
CA LYS A 181 5.07 -3.06 -12.97
C LYS A 181 6.01 -2.50 -14.05
N LYS A 182 7.19 -2.05 -13.65
CA LYS A 182 8.21 -1.50 -14.56
C LYS A 182 9.12 -2.60 -15.09
N GLU A 183 9.21 -3.72 -14.36
CA GLU A 183 9.53 -5.01 -14.96
C GLU A 183 8.49 -5.26 -16.04
N ILE A 184 8.97 -5.44 -17.28
CA ILE A 184 8.25 -5.33 -18.54
C ILE A 184 6.89 -6.02 -18.42
N ARG A 185 5.81 -5.23 -18.32
CA ARG A 185 4.47 -5.77 -18.51
C ARG A 185 4.42 -6.22 -19.96
N GLU A 186 4.36 -7.52 -20.18
CA GLU A 186 4.18 -8.08 -21.51
C GLU A 186 2.84 -7.61 -22.06
N ASP A 187 2.84 -7.16 -23.32
CA ASP A 187 1.63 -6.76 -24.01
C ASP A 187 0.75 -8.00 -24.19
N THR A 188 -0.45 -7.96 -23.61
CA THR A 188 -1.39 -9.06 -23.77
C THR A 188 -2.14 -8.92 -25.11
N PRO A 189 -2.66 -10.01 -25.71
CA PRO A 189 -3.42 -9.91 -26.97
C PRO A 189 -4.67 -9.01 -26.91
N TRP A 190 -5.12 -8.67 -25.70
CA TRP A 190 -6.26 -7.77 -25.46
C TRP A 190 -5.86 -6.32 -25.23
N ASP A 191 -4.56 -6.02 -25.14
CA ASP A 191 -4.05 -4.66 -25.00
C ASP A 191 -4.00 -3.96 -26.37
N THR A 192 -4.29 -2.66 -26.39
CA THR A 192 -4.19 -1.83 -27.60
C THR A 192 -2.75 -1.39 -27.79
N SER A 193 -2.28 -1.32 -29.03
CA SER A 193 -0.91 -0.87 -29.30
C SER A 193 -0.72 0.58 -28.83
N PRO A 194 0.49 0.94 -28.34
CA PRO A 194 0.78 2.31 -27.91
C PRO A 194 0.59 3.33 -29.03
N GLU A 195 0.95 2.96 -30.26
CA GLU A 195 0.82 3.81 -31.45
C GLU A 195 -0.65 4.19 -31.67
N LEU A 196 -1.56 3.21 -31.76
CA LEU A 196 -3.00 3.45 -31.94
C LEU A 196 -3.60 4.26 -30.78
N THR A 197 -3.09 4.08 -29.56
CA THR A 197 -3.58 4.80 -28.37
C THR A 197 -3.13 6.26 -28.35
N LEU A 198 -1.96 6.56 -28.90
CA LEU A 198 -1.39 7.92 -28.97
C LEU A 198 -1.95 8.74 -30.15
N GLU A 199 -2.67 8.12 -31.08
CA GLU A 199 -3.31 8.83 -32.19
C GLU A 199 -4.46 9.71 -31.70
N HIS A 200 -4.30 11.02 -31.81
CA HIS A 200 -5.35 12.01 -31.52
C HIS A 200 -6.33 12.11 -32.70
N THR A 201 -7.38 11.29 -32.69
CA THR A 201 -8.39 11.24 -33.76
C THR A 201 -9.51 12.28 -33.64
N PHE A 202 -9.76 12.81 -32.44
CA PHE A 202 -10.82 13.80 -32.20
C PHE A 202 -10.44 15.19 -32.72
N LYS A 203 -11.30 15.75 -33.59
CA LYS A 203 -11.19 17.12 -34.10
C LYS A 203 -12.30 17.98 -33.51
N PRO A 204 -11.99 19.07 -32.78
CA PRO A 204 -13.02 19.92 -32.20
C PRO A 204 -13.80 20.64 -33.32
N SER A 205 -15.12 20.48 -33.31
CA SER A 205 -16.08 21.14 -34.19
C SER A 205 -17.03 22.02 -33.37
N PHE A 206 -17.74 22.92 -34.03
CA PHE A 206 -18.84 23.67 -33.40
C PHE A 206 -20.09 22.79 -33.20
N ASP A 207 -20.31 21.83 -34.10
CA ASP A 207 -21.40 20.86 -33.98
C ASP A 207 -21.20 19.93 -32.79
N SER A 208 -22.33 19.41 -32.27
CA SER A 208 -22.31 18.41 -31.20
C SER A 208 -21.44 17.21 -31.61
N PRO A 209 -20.43 16.84 -30.80
CA PRO A 209 -19.52 15.74 -31.15
C PRO A 209 -20.20 14.37 -31.10
N LEU A 210 -21.40 14.31 -30.51
CA LEU A 210 -22.22 13.11 -30.42
C LEU A 210 -23.52 13.32 -31.19
N PRO A 211 -24.06 12.25 -31.81
CA PRO A 211 -25.36 12.30 -32.43
C PRO A 211 -26.46 12.59 -31.39
N LEU A 212 -27.53 13.23 -31.85
CA LEU A 212 -28.70 13.52 -31.04
C LEU A 212 -29.33 12.19 -30.56
N GLY A 213 -29.62 12.08 -29.26
CA GLY A 213 -30.17 10.86 -28.61
C GLY A 213 -29.17 10.13 -27.72
N VAL A 214 -27.89 10.02 -28.12
CA VAL A 214 -26.85 9.38 -27.28
C VAL A 214 -26.62 10.13 -25.97
N ILE A 215 -26.90 11.43 -25.95
CA ILE A 215 -26.84 12.26 -24.74
C ILE A 215 -27.80 11.73 -23.65
N ASP A 216 -28.95 11.19 -24.03
CA ASP A 216 -29.96 10.68 -23.09
C ASP A 216 -29.58 9.31 -22.53
N GLU A 217 -28.71 8.57 -23.21
CA GLU A 217 -28.09 7.33 -22.71
C GLU A 217 -26.97 7.65 -21.71
N LEU A 218 -26.11 8.61 -22.05
CA LEU A 218 -25.01 9.04 -21.18
C LEU A 218 -25.52 9.70 -19.89
N ARG A 219 -26.69 10.34 -19.95
CA ARG A 219 -27.26 11.07 -18.84
C ARG A 219 -28.77 10.91 -18.80
N ASN A 220 -29.28 10.53 -17.63
CA ASN A 220 -30.73 10.52 -17.39
C ASN A 220 -31.35 11.91 -17.68
N PRO A 221 -32.25 12.02 -18.67
CA PRO A 221 -32.85 13.29 -19.07
C PRO A 221 -33.72 13.90 -17.97
N HIS A 222 -34.39 13.07 -17.15
CA HIS A 222 -35.43 13.46 -16.19
C HIS A 222 -34.93 13.55 -14.72
N LYS A 223 -33.64 13.81 -14.50
CA LYS A 223 -33.07 13.88 -13.15
C LYS A 223 -33.62 15.11 -12.40
N LYS A 224 -34.25 14.89 -11.23
CA LYS A 224 -34.95 15.93 -10.42
C LYS A 224 -34.11 17.15 -10.03
N TRP A 225 -32.79 17.00 -9.90
CA TRP A 225 -31.86 18.08 -9.48
C TRP A 225 -31.08 18.65 -10.66
N ARG A 226 -31.72 18.77 -11.82
CA ARG A 226 -31.12 19.37 -13.01
C ARG A 226 -31.17 20.88 -12.88
N TYR A 227 -30.08 21.48 -12.38
CA TYR A 227 -29.98 22.93 -12.21
C TYR A 227 -29.84 23.71 -13.53
N LEU A 228 -29.37 23.04 -14.59
CA LEU A 228 -29.35 23.59 -15.96
C LEU A 228 -30.59 23.08 -16.70
N HIS A 229 -31.68 23.82 -16.58
CA HIS A 229 -32.81 23.71 -17.49
C HIS A 229 -32.37 24.25 -18.86
N ARG A 230 -32.86 23.64 -19.94
CA ARG A 230 -32.62 24.18 -21.28
C ARG A 230 -33.48 25.42 -21.42
N ASP A 231 -32.92 26.59 -21.10
CA ASP A 231 -33.46 27.87 -21.52
C ASP A 231 -32.86 28.18 -22.90
N PHE A 232 -33.32 27.45 -23.91
CA PHE A 232 -33.00 27.75 -25.31
C PHE A 232 -34.32 27.77 -26.09
N VAL A 233 -34.77 29.00 -26.35
CA VAL A 233 -35.78 29.36 -27.37
C VAL A 233 -35.19 29.08 -28.75
#